data_AF-A0A8K0I4W0-F1
#
_entry.id   AF-A0A8K0I4W0-F1
#
_cell.length_a   1.000
_cell.length_b   1.000
_cell.length_c   1.000
_cell.angle_alpha   90.00
_cell.angle_beta   90.00
_cell.angle_gamma   90.00
#
_symmetry.space_group_name_H-M   'P 1'
#
loop_
_entity.id
_entity.type
_entity.pdbx_description
1 polymer ?
#
loop_
_entity_poly.entity_id
_entity_poly.type
_entity_poly.pdbx_seq_one_letter_code
_entity_poly.pdbx_strand_id
1 'polypeptide(L)'
;MVRRLWSCLSRPKASLLYGWGWGWALAKPKRAAARPPGAEAASKEEEEGFDPAKPPPFRLGEIRAAIPTHCWVKDPWRSMSYVARDVVAVVGLVAMAVFFDSWVVWPLYWLAQGTMFWAIFVLGHDWRISHRKHHQNHGHVERDEAWQPVFIMWLDFVTYLHHHGHTKKIPWYRGKEWSYLRGALTTLDRDYGWINNIHHDIGTHVIHHLFPQIPHYNLVEATKAARPVLGKYYREPHKSAPFPFHLFGVLARSLRIDHFVSDVGDVIYYQTDDPQLHGGQQDKSERSIGCLLGQQDTGYPLKK
;
A
#
# COMPACT_ATOMS: atom_id res chain seq x y z
N MET A 1 -52.55 29.78 -45.75
CA MET A 1 -53.33 29.92 -44.51
C MET A 1 -52.41 29.61 -43.33
N VAL A 2 -51.99 30.69 -42.65
CA VAL A 2 -51.47 30.76 -41.27
C VAL A 2 -50.15 30.07 -40.93
N ARG A 3 -49.06 30.83 -41.14
CA ARG A 3 -47.97 31.01 -40.18
C ARG A 3 -48.50 31.84 -39.00
N ARG A 4 -48.24 31.45 -37.75
CA ARG A 4 -48.26 32.22 -36.47
C ARG A 4 -47.81 31.22 -35.39
N LEU A 5 -47.00 31.47 -34.36
CA LEU A 5 -46.26 32.58 -33.72
C LEU A 5 -45.28 31.85 -32.75
N TRP A 6 -43.97 32.17 -32.69
CA TRP A 6 -43.34 32.95 -31.60
C TRP A 6 -43.86 32.56 -30.19
N SER A 7 -43.11 32.13 -29.17
CA SER A 7 -41.81 32.56 -28.64
C SER A 7 -41.50 31.78 -27.35
N CYS A 8 -40.26 31.94 -26.87
CA CYS A 8 -39.80 31.78 -25.48
C CYS A 8 -39.00 30.51 -25.20
N LEU A 9 -37.71 30.54 -25.56
CA LEU A 9 -36.62 30.07 -24.70
C LEU A 9 -35.30 30.59 -25.27
N SER A 10 -34.79 31.60 -24.56
CA SER A 10 -33.59 32.36 -24.83
C SER A 10 -32.36 31.45 -24.90
N ARG A 11 -31.63 31.48 -26.01
CA ARG A 11 -30.24 31.01 -26.09
C ARG A 11 -29.32 32.11 -25.53
N PRO A 12 -28.47 31.86 -24.53
CA PRO A 12 -27.46 32.84 -24.16
C PRO A 12 -26.36 32.87 -25.24
N LYS A 13 -26.10 34.07 -25.76
CA LYS A 13 -24.99 34.39 -26.65
C LYS A 13 -23.72 34.55 -25.82
N ALA A 14 -22.65 33.86 -26.21
CA ALA A 14 -21.29 34.15 -25.77
C ALA A 14 -20.68 35.27 -26.62
N SER A 15 -20.10 36.29 -25.96
CA SER A 15 -19.09 37.24 -26.48
C SER A 15 -18.68 38.13 -25.29
N LEU A 16 -17.49 37.98 -24.69
CA LEU A 16 -16.15 38.50 -25.03
C LEU A 16 -15.79 39.74 -24.19
N LEU A 17 -14.58 39.66 -23.60
CA LEU A 17 -13.69 40.74 -23.15
C LEU A 17 -13.73 41.21 -21.69
N TYR A 18 -12.50 41.53 -21.24
CA TYR A 18 -12.02 42.03 -19.94
C TYR A 18 -11.79 40.93 -18.88
N GLY A 19 -10.58 40.71 -18.36
CA GLY A 19 -9.30 41.42 -18.51
C GLY A 19 -8.29 40.69 -17.62
N TRP A 20 -7.05 40.61 -18.08
CA TRP A 20 -5.94 40.11 -17.27
C TRP A 20 -5.73 41.00 -16.05
N GLY A 21 -5.73 40.39 -14.86
CA GLY A 21 -5.36 41.03 -13.61
C GLY A 21 -4.44 40.10 -12.82
N TRP A 22 -3.13 40.29 -13.00
CA TRP A 22 -2.12 39.73 -12.10
C TRP A 22 -2.17 40.51 -10.79
N GLY A 23 -2.86 39.95 -9.79
CA GLY A 23 -2.86 40.46 -8.42
C GLY A 23 -2.17 39.47 -7.51
N TRP A 24 -0.94 39.78 -7.10
CA TRP A 24 -0.26 39.12 -5.98
C TRP A 24 -0.99 39.48 -4.68
N ALA A 25 -2.01 38.71 -4.33
CA ALA A 25 -2.56 38.74 -2.97
C ALA A 25 -1.68 37.84 -2.09
N LEU A 26 -0.80 38.48 -1.31
CA LEU A 26 -0.09 37.82 -0.21
C LEU A 26 -1.14 37.20 0.73
N ALA A 27 -1.26 35.87 0.70
CA ALA A 27 -2.08 35.13 1.63
C ALA A 27 -1.56 35.41 3.05
N LYS A 28 -2.41 35.97 3.92
CA LYS A 28 -2.09 36.11 5.34
C LYS A 28 -1.83 34.72 5.92
N PRO A 29 -0.79 34.53 6.76
CA PRO A 29 -0.53 33.24 7.37
C PRO A 29 -1.74 32.85 8.23
N LYS A 30 -2.33 31.69 7.94
CA LYS A 30 -3.33 31.08 8.82
C LYS A 30 -2.65 30.87 10.18
N ARG A 31 -3.25 31.41 11.24
CA ARG A 31 -2.86 31.15 12.63
C ARG A 31 -2.74 29.64 12.80
N ALA A 32 -1.55 29.18 13.19
CA ALA A 32 -1.29 27.77 13.41
C ALA A 32 -2.35 27.21 14.37
N ALA A 33 -3.09 26.21 13.91
CA ALA A 33 -3.92 25.42 14.80
C ALA A 33 -3.01 24.79 15.86
N ALA A 34 -3.45 24.78 17.11
CA ALA A 34 -2.74 24.12 18.19
C ALA A 34 -2.39 22.68 17.78
N ARG A 35 -1.15 22.26 18.04
CA ARG A 35 -0.70 20.89 17.81
C ARG A 35 -1.69 19.94 18.51
N PRO A 36 -2.16 18.88 17.84
CA PRO A 36 -2.94 17.85 18.53
C PRO A 36 -2.07 17.27 19.66
N PRO A 37 -2.67 16.88 20.80
CA PRO A 37 -1.94 16.43 22.00
C PRO A 37 -0.89 15.32 21.77
N GLY A 38 -1.04 14.52 20.71
CA GLY A 38 -0.09 13.46 20.33
C GLY A 38 1.20 13.93 19.66
N ALA A 39 1.26 15.17 19.16
CA ALA A 39 2.44 15.67 18.45
C ALA A 39 3.62 16.01 19.38
N GLU A 40 3.35 16.24 20.67
CA GLU A 40 4.36 16.56 21.68
C GLU A 40 4.97 15.28 22.27
N ALA A 41 4.17 14.21 22.41
CA ALA A 41 4.66 12.87 22.72
C ALA A 41 5.56 12.32 21.59
N ALA A 42 5.17 12.55 20.33
CA ALA A 42 5.98 12.17 19.17
C ALA A 42 7.37 12.83 19.16
N SER A 43 7.50 14.08 19.65
CA SER A 43 8.77 14.80 19.70
C SER A 43 9.75 14.32 20.78
N LYS A 44 9.26 13.72 21.88
CA LYS A 44 10.14 13.10 22.89
C LYS A 44 10.64 11.73 22.49
N GLU A 45 9.95 11.06 21.57
CA GLU A 45 10.38 9.80 20.97
C GLU A 45 11.21 9.99 19.68
N GLU A 46 11.57 11.23 19.30
CA GLU A 46 12.41 11.51 18.13
C GLU A 46 13.85 10.99 18.29
N GLU A 47 14.34 10.79 19.53
CA GLU A 47 15.68 10.21 19.80
C GLU A 47 15.69 8.69 19.99
N GLU A 48 14.57 8.05 20.37
CA GLU A 48 14.49 6.58 20.52
C GLU A 48 14.01 5.93 19.21
N GLY A 49 14.83 5.02 18.67
CA GLY A 49 14.53 4.24 17.46
C GLY A 49 13.15 3.54 17.51
N PHE A 50 12.60 3.25 16.33
CA PHE A 50 11.31 2.56 16.20
C PHE A 50 11.38 1.17 16.87
N ASP A 51 10.69 1.03 18.01
CA ASP A 51 10.52 -0.24 18.71
C ASP A 51 9.14 -0.83 18.41
N PRO A 52 9.05 -1.86 17.55
CA PRO A 52 7.79 -2.50 17.19
C PRO A 52 7.17 -3.33 18.31
N ALA A 53 7.87 -3.58 19.42
CA ALA A 53 7.31 -4.18 20.63
C ALA A 53 6.50 -3.17 21.46
N LYS A 54 6.82 -1.87 21.36
CA LYS A 54 6.04 -0.82 22.02
C LYS A 54 4.78 -0.49 21.22
N PRO A 55 3.62 -0.29 21.88
CA PRO A 55 2.43 0.19 21.20
C PRO A 55 2.70 1.61 20.64
N PRO A 56 2.09 1.98 19.49
CA PRO A 56 2.26 3.31 18.95
C PRO A 56 1.74 4.38 19.93
N PRO A 57 2.34 5.57 19.97
CA PRO A 57 1.96 6.66 20.88
C PRO A 57 0.65 7.35 20.48
N PHE A 58 -0.08 6.80 19.51
CA PHE A 58 -1.35 7.31 19.01
C PHE A 58 -2.40 6.22 18.93
N ARG A 59 -3.68 6.63 18.93
CA ARG A 59 -4.84 5.73 18.84
C ARG A 59 -5.49 5.79 17.46
N LEU A 60 -6.21 4.73 17.09
CA LEU A 60 -6.98 4.68 15.84
C LEU A 60 -7.94 5.87 15.67
N GLY A 61 -8.52 6.35 16.79
CA GLY A 61 -9.41 7.52 16.80
C GLY A 61 -8.72 8.83 16.40
N GLU A 62 -7.44 9.00 16.71
CA GLU A 62 -6.68 10.21 16.36
C GLU A 62 -6.37 10.25 14.86
N ILE A 63 -6.03 9.09 14.28
CA ILE A 63 -5.85 8.95 12.83
C ILE A 63 -7.18 9.23 12.12
N ARG A 64 -8.29 8.67 12.63
CA ARG A 64 -9.62 8.90 12.07
C ARG A 64 -10.01 10.38 12.11
N ALA A 65 -9.69 11.09 13.20
CA ALA A 65 -10.00 12.51 13.36
C ALA A 65 -9.22 13.42 12.40
N ALA A 66 -8.04 13.00 11.95
CA ALA A 66 -7.26 13.73 10.96
C ALA A 66 -7.81 13.62 9.55
N ILE A 67 -8.58 12.58 9.24
CA ILE A 67 -9.12 12.33 7.89
C ILE A 67 -10.37 13.20 7.66
N PRO A 68 -10.42 13.99 6.56
CA PRO A 68 -11.58 14.81 6.24
C PRO A 68 -12.90 14.02 6.15
N THR A 69 -14.00 14.62 6.60
CA THR A 69 -15.31 13.94 6.68
C THR A 69 -15.85 13.52 5.31
N HIS A 70 -15.57 14.29 4.25
CA HIS A 70 -16.00 13.95 2.90
C HIS A 70 -15.29 12.71 2.34
N CYS A 71 -14.10 12.36 2.84
CA CYS A 71 -13.42 11.14 2.43
C CYS A 71 -14.23 9.88 2.76
N TRP A 72 -15.12 9.93 3.75
CA TRP A 72 -15.95 8.80 4.20
C TRP A 72 -17.26 8.66 3.43
N VAL A 73 -17.64 9.69 2.66
CA VAL A 73 -18.88 9.71 1.90
C VAL A 73 -18.72 8.86 0.65
N LYS A 74 -19.62 7.88 0.49
CA LYS A 74 -19.68 7.02 -0.68
C LYS A 74 -20.65 7.61 -1.68
N ASP A 75 -20.18 7.86 -2.89
CA ASP A 75 -20.99 8.24 -4.04
C ASP A 75 -21.24 7.00 -4.91
N PRO A 76 -22.48 6.47 -4.97
CA PRO A 76 -22.81 5.30 -5.77
C PRO A 76 -22.54 5.50 -7.27
N TRP A 77 -22.75 6.70 -7.81
CA TRP A 77 -22.55 6.97 -9.24
C TRP A 77 -21.08 7.06 -9.58
N ARG A 78 -20.28 7.68 -8.71
CA ARG A 78 -18.83 7.64 -8.86
C ARG A 78 -18.32 6.21 -8.77
N SER A 79 -18.76 5.42 -7.79
CA SER A 79 -18.42 3.99 -7.69
C SER A 79 -18.82 3.20 -8.94
N MET A 80 -20.02 3.43 -9.46
CA MET A 80 -20.50 2.74 -10.66
C MET A 80 -19.76 3.15 -11.93
N SER A 81 -19.28 4.38 -12.01
CA SER A 81 -18.44 4.83 -13.12
C SER A 81 -17.10 4.09 -13.19
N TYR A 82 -16.52 3.72 -12.04
CA TYR A 82 -15.30 2.90 -12.00
C TYR A 82 -15.59 1.48 -12.50
N VAL A 83 -16.66 0.84 -12.04
CA VAL A 83 -17.07 -0.48 -12.55
C VAL A 83 -17.32 -0.44 -14.05
N ALA A 84 -18.04 0.58 -14.56
CA ALA A 84 -18.27 0.75 -15.98
C ALA A 84 -16.95 0.94 -16.75
N ARG A 85 -16.03 1.75 -16.24
CA ARG A 85 -14.67 1.93 -16.80
C ARG A 85 -13.94 0.59 -16.90
N ASP A 86 -13.98 -0.22 -15.86
CA ASP A 86 -13.24 -1.48 -15.81
C ASP A 86 -13.83 -2.53 -16.76
N VAL A 87 -15.16 -2.59 -16.86
CA VAL A 87 -15.87 -3.42 -17.85
C VAL A 87 -15.51 -2.98 -19.27
N VAL A 88 -15.52 -1.67 -19.56
CA VAL A 88 -15.15 -1.14 -20.88
C VAL A 88 -13.70 -1.49 -21.22
N ALA A 89 -12.78 -1.34 -20.28
CA ALA A 89 -11.37 -1.70 -20.47
C ALA A 89 -11.20 -3.21 -20.73
N VAL A 90 -11.88 -4.07 -19.97
CA VAL A 90 -11.87 -5.53 -20.17
C VAL A 90 -12.42 -5.92 -21.55
N VAL A 91 -13.58 -5.38 -21.95
CA VAL A 91 -14.17 -5.66 -23.26
C VAL A 91 -13.28 -5.14 -24.38
N GLY A 92 -12.70 -3.94 -24.21
CA GLY A 92 -11.78 -3.35 -25.17
C GLY A 92 -10.52 -4.18 -25.38
N LEU A 93 -9.90 -4.67 -24.31
CA LEU A 93 -8.71 -5.54 -24.38
C LEU A 93 -9.01 -6.85 -25.11
N VAL A 94 -10.16 -7.48 -24.82
CA VAL A 94 -10.61 -8.69 -25.54
C VAL A 94 -10.81 -8.39 -27.03
N ALA A 95 -11.52 -7.32 -27.36
CA ALA A 95 -11.79 -6.93 -28.74
C ALA A 95 -10.49 -6.64 -29.51
N MET A 96 -9.51 -5.97 -28.88
CA MET A 96 -8.19 -5.75 -29.48
C MET A 96 -7.45 -7.07 -29.72
N ALA A 97 -7.43 -7.97 -28.74
CA ALA A 97 -6.75 -9.25 -28.88
C ALA A 97 -7.32 -10.08 -30.04
N VAL A 98 -8.64 -10.14 -30.15
CA VAL A 98 -9.34 -10.85 -31.23
C VAL A 98 -9.15 -10.15 -32.59
N PHE A 99 -9.17 -8.82 -32.63
CA PHE A 99 -9.04 -8.08 -33.90
C PHE A 99 -7.65 -8.22 -34.52
N PHE A 100 -6.58 -8.18 -33.70
CA PHE A 100 -5.21 -8.28 -34.21
C PHE A 100 -4.75 -9.73 -34.40
N ASP A 101 -5.41 -10.70 -33.77
CA ASP A 101 -5.16 -12.15 -33.83
C ASP A 101 -3.72 -12.55 -34.13
N SER A 102 -2.81 -12.06 -33.28
CA SER A 102 -1.38 -12.27 -33.43
C SER A 102 -0.84 -12.92 -32.18
N TRP A 103 0.03 -13.91 -32.39
CA TRP A 103 0.75 -14.58 -31.30
C TRP A 103 1.40 -13.60 -30.31
N VAL A 104 1.94 -12.47 -30.78
CA VAL A 104 2.59 -11.45 -29.93
C VAL A 104 1.58 -10.69 -29.06
N VAL A 105 0.34 -10.54 -29.53
CA VAL A 105 -0.71 -9.81 -28.81
C VAL A 105 -1.20 -10.62 -27.61
N TRP A 106 -1.21 -11.95 -27.68
CA TRP A 106 -1.73 -12.80 -26.61
C TRP A 106 -0.99 -12.68 -25.27
N PRO A 107 0.36 -12.72 -25.20
CA PRO A 107 1.09 -12.47 -23.95
C PRO A 107 0.87 -11.06 -23.39
N LEU A 108 0.81 -10.04 -24.25
CA LEU A 108 0.54 -8.66 -23.83
C LEU A 108 -0.89 -8.50 -23.31
N TYR A 109 -1.85 -9.15 -23.97
CA TYR A 109 -3.24 -9.22 -23.55
C TYR A 109 -3.34 -9.91 -22.19
N TRP A 110 -2.73 -11.08 -21.98
CA TRP A 110 -2.79 -11.76 -20.68
C TRP A 110 -2.24 -10.90 -19.54
N LEU A 111 -1.13 -10.19 -19.79
CA LEU A 111 -0.57 -9.26 -18.80
C LEU A 111 -1.54 -8.11 -18.49
N ALA A 112 -2.01 -7.40 -19.53
CA ALA A 112 -2.91 -6.25 -19.36
C ALA A 112 -4.28 -6.65 -18.78
N GLN A 113 -4.82 -7.76 -19.26
CA GLN A 113 -6.09 -8.32 -18.84
C GLN A 113 -6.02 -8.85 -17.41
N GLY A 114 -4.90 -9.45 -17.01
CA GLY A 114 -4.64 -9.84 -15.61
C GLY A 114 -4.65 -8.64 -14.67
N THR A 115 -4.09 -7.49 -15.09
CA THR A 115 -4.18 -6.22 -14.35
C THR A 115 -5.63 -5.74 -14.22
N MET A 116 -6.45 -5.91 -15.26
CA MET A 116 -7.85 -5.42 -15.25
C MET A 116 -8.85 -6.35 -14.56
N PHE A 117 -8.69 -7.68 -14.63
CA PHE A 117 -9.61 -8.63 -13.97
C PHE A 117 -9.61 -8.51 -12.44
N TRP A 118 -8.53 -7.97 -11.87
CA TRP A 118 -8.46 -7.57 -10.47
C TRP A 118 -9.64 -6.66 -10.06
N ALA A 119 -9.99 -5.66 -10.87
CA ALA A 119 -11.02 -4.68 -10.56
C ALA A 119 -12.46 -5.27 -10.56
N ILE A 120 -12.69 -6.35 -11.31
CA ILE A 120 -13.99 -7.03 -11.37
C ILE A 120 -14.10 -8.06 -10.25
N PHE A 121 -13.02 -8.80 -9.97
CA PHE A 121 -13.03 -9.85 -8.97
C PHE A 121 -13.34 -9.33 -7.56
N VAL A 122 -12.93 -8.10 -7.23
CA VAL A 122 -13.21 -7.48 -5.93
C VAL A 122 -14.71 -7.29 -5.63
N LEU A 123 -15.59 -7.43 -6.63
CA LEU A 123 -17.04 -7.41 -6.48
C LEU A 123 -17.62 -8.74 -5.98
N GLY A 124 -16.85 -9.83 -6.03
CA GLY A 124 -17.28 -11.17 -5.64
C GLY A 124 -17.67 -11.28 -4.17
N HIS A 125 -18.72 -12.04 -3.88
CA HIS A 125 -19.21 -12.26 -2.51
C HIS A 125 -18.17 -12.98 -1.64
N ASP A 126 -17.52 -14.01 -2.18
CA ASP A 126 -16.51 -14.80 -1.49
C ASP A 126 -15.26 -13.97 -1.17
N TRP A 127 -14.77 -13.22 -2.17
CA TRP A 127 -13.69 -12.25 -1.99
C TRP A 127 -14.02 -11.25 -0.89
N ARG A 128 -15.22 -10.65 -0.91
CA ARG A 128 -15.63 -9.67 0.11
C ARG A 128 -15.58 -10.25 1.52
N ILE A 129 -16.00 -11.51 1.72
CA ILE A 129 -16.00 -12.16 3.03
C ILE A 129 -14.57 -12.45 3.48
N SER A 130 -13.78 -13.09 2.62
CA SER A 130 -12.43 -13.50 2.98
C SER A 130 -11.49 -12.32 3.16
N HIS A 131 -11.54 -11.34 2.25
CA HIS A 131 -10.80 -10.08 2.36
C HIS A 131 -11.19 -9.31 3.63
N ARG A 132 -12.47 -9.33 4.05
CA ARG A 132 -12.86 -8.73 5.33
C ARG A 132 -12.18 -9.43 6.51
N LYS A 133 -12.09 -10.76 6.51
CA LYS A 133 -11.38 -11.50 7.58
C LYS A 133 -9.90 -11.14 7.61
N HIS A 134 -9.25 -11.06 6.45
CA HIS A 134 -7.87 -10.58 6.33
C HIS A 134 -7.73 -9.17 6.93
N HIS A 135 -8.58 -8.21 6.53
CA HIS A 135 -8.60 -6.87 7.13
C HIS A 135 -8.86 -6.87 8.64
N GLN A 136 -9.54 -7.86 9.20
CA GLN A 136 -9.74 -7.96 10.65
C GLN A 136 -8.52 -8.51 11.39
N ASN A 137 -7.70 -9.34 10.74
CA ASN A 137 -6.62 -10.10 11.39
C ASN A 137 -5.22 -9.88 10.80
N HIS A 138 -5.06 -8.97 9.85
CA HIS A 138 -3.80 -8.76 9.12
C HIS A 138 -2.60 -8.54 10.06
N GLY A 139 -1.47 -9.18 9.73
CA GLY A 139 -0.26 -9.15 10.55
C GLY A 139 -0.32 -10.03 11.81
N HIS A 140 -1.39 -10.82 12.00
CA HIS A 140 -1.48 -11.87 13.02
C HIS A 140 -1.05 -13.22 12.45
N VAL A 141 -0.09 -13.89 13.07
CA VAL A 141 0.52 -15.12 12.49
C VAL A 141 -0.48 -16.24 12.24
N GLU A 142 -1.38 -16.52 13.18
CA GLU A 142 -2.29 -17.68 13.10
C GLU A 142 -3.68 -17.37 12.54
N ARG A 143 -4.07 -16.09 12.48
CA ARG A 143 -5.45 -15.67 12.14
C ARG A 143 -5.55 -14.87 10.87
N ASP A 144 -4.40 -14.39 10.36
CA ASP A 144 -4.32 -13.70 9.09
C ASP A 144 -4.47 -14.70 7.94
N GLU A 145 -5.72 -15.00 7.57
CA GLU A 145 -6.02 -15.81 6.40
C GLU A 145 -5.81 -14.97 5.13
N ALA A 146 -4.67 -15.11 4.47
CA ALA A 146 -4.52 -14.72 3.07
C ALA A 146 -5.32 -15.71 2.20
N TRP A 147 -6.60 -15.42 1.97
CA TRP A 147 -7.47 -16.32 1.22
C TRP A 147 -7.18 -16.28 -0.28
N GLN A 148 -7.07 -17.46 -0.91
CA GLN A 148 -6.75 -17.64 -2.33
C GLN A 148 -7.89 -18.40 -3.06
N PRO A 149 -8.67 -17.74 -3.93
CA PRO A 149 -9.30 -18.43 -5.04
C PRO A 149 -8.25 -18.71 -6.14
N VAL A 150 -8.33 -19.89 -6.74
CA VAL A 150 -7.49 -20.33 -7.87
C VAL A 150 -7.55 -19.30 -9.01
N PHE A 151 -6.36 -18.82 -9.40
CA PHE A 151 -6.04 -17.64 -10.22
C PHE A 151 -6.20 -16.29 -9.50
N ILE A 152 -5.08 -15.60 -9.23
CA ILE A 152 -4.58 -14.40 -9.95
C ILE A 152 -3.15 -14.11 -9.43
N MET A 153 -2.12 -14.54 -10.17
CA MET A 153 -0.69 -14.25 -9.87
C MET A 153 -0.44 -12.77 -9.56
N TRP A 154 -1.20 -11.87 -10.18
CA TRP A 154 -1.09 -10.43 -9.99
C TRP A 154 -1.56 -9.95 -8.62
N LEU A 155 -2.67 -10.50 -8.12
CA LEU A 155 -3.24 -10.15 -6.82
C LEU A 155 -2.30 -10.63 -5.71
N ASP A 156 -1.71 -11.81 -5.88
CA ASP A 156 -0.70 -12.37 -4.97
C ASP A 156 0.53 -11.50 -4.94
N PHE A 157 1.03 -11.11 -6.11
CA PHE A 157 2.16 -10.22 -6.24
C PHE A 157 1.91 -8.88 -5.53
N VAL A 158 0.76 -8.25 -5.77
CA VAL A 158 0.40 -6.97 -5.15
C VAL A 158 0.23 -7.13 -3.65
N THR A 159 -0.49 -8.15 -3.18
CA THR A 159 -0.70 -8.42 -1.75
C THR A 159 0.65 -8.65 -1.07
N TYR A 160 1.48 -9.54 -1.62
CA TYR A 160 2.82 -9.78 -1.12
C TYR A 160 3.64 -8.49 -1.02
N LEU A 161 3.67 -7.66 -2.06
CA LEU A 161 4.43 -6.41 -2.02
C LEU A 161 3.99 -5.46 -0.90
N HIS A 162 2.70 -5.37 -0.61
CA HIS A 162 2.21 -4.50 0.46
C HIS A 162 2.33 -5.13 1.86
N HIS A 163 2.47 -6.45 1.95
CA HIS A 163 2.56 -7.19 3.21
C HIS A 163 3.96 -7.77 3.48
N HIS A 164 4.95 -7.46 2.63
CA HIS A 164 6.35 -7.87 2.77
C HIS A 164 7.29 -6.68 2.61
N GLY A 165 8.04 -6.38 3.67
CA GLY A 165 9.03 -5.31 3.72
C GLY A 165 10.43 -5.84 3.97
N HIS A 166 11.28 -5.82 2.96
CA HIS A 166 12.63 -6.41 3.08
C HIS A 166 13.73 -5.36 3.39
N THR A 167 13.56 -4.08 3.00
CA THR A 167 14.55 -3.01 3.30
C THR A 167 14.54 -2.61 4.77
N LYS A 168 13.34 -2.62 5.35
CA LYS A 168 13.10 -2.54 6.78
C LYS A 168 12.13 -3.66 7.10
N LYS A 169 12.58 -4.67 7.85
CA LYS A 169 11.72 -5.80 8.21
C LYS A 169 10.45 -5.29 8.92
N ILE A 170 9.34 -5.96 8.64
CA ILE A 170 8.05 -5.72 9.27
C ILE A 170 7.80 -6.84 10.28
N PRO A 171 7.34 -6.50 11.49
CA PRO A 171 7.02 -7.49 12.49
C PRO A 171 5.73 -8.22 12.12
N TRP A 172 5.64 -9.46 12.55
CA TRP A 172 4.41 -10.24 12.70
C TRP A 172 4.16 -10.41 14.18
N TYR A 173 2.89 -10.39 14.57
CA TYR A 173 2.49 -10.43 15.97
C TYR A 173 1.69 -11.70 16.29
N ARG A 174 1.89 -12.24 17.49
CA ARG A 174 1.09 -13.34 18.05
C ARG A 174 0.36 -12.91 19.32
N GLY A 175 -0.72 -13.63 19.62
CA GLY A 175 -1.37 -13.60 20.91
C GLY A 175 -1.74 -12.19 21.37
N LYS A 176 -1.18 -11.76 22.51
CA LYS A 176 -1.50 -10.46 23.14
C LYS A 176 -0.73 -9.30 22.54
N GLU A 177 0.34 -9.56 21.78
CA GLU A 177 1.10 -8.51 21.09
C GLU A 177 0.33 -7.98 19.88
N TRP A 178 -0.52 -8.80 19.27
CA TRP A 178 -1.31 -8.34 18.13
C TRP A 178 -2.45 -7.39 18.55
N SER A 179 -2.62 -6.32 17.78
CA SER A 179 -3.81 -5.48 17.81
C SER A 179 -4.11 -5.00 16.38
N TYR A 180 -5.37 -4.67 16.09
CA TYR A 180 -5.77 -4.16 14.78
C TYR A 180 -4.90 -3.00 14.28
N LEU A 181 -4.59 -2.04 15.16
CA LEU A 181 -3.73 -0.90 14.82
C LEU A 181 -2.29 -1.33 14.52
N ARG A 182 -1.69 -2.18 15.36
CA ARG A 182 -0.31 -2.66 15.14
C ARG A 182 -0.22 -3.47 13.84
N GLY A 183 -1.18 -4.36 13.59
CA GLY A 183 -1.31 -5.11 12.35
C GLY A 183 -1.37 -4.19 11.13
N ALA A 184 -2.20 -3.15 11.15
CA ALA A 184 -2.36 -2.26 10.00
C ALA A 184 -1.07 -1.50 9.66
N LEU A 185 -0.29 -1.16 10.68
CA LEU A 185 1.00 -0.50 10.54
C LEU A 185 2.13 -1.43 10.04
N THR A 186 1.89 -2.75 9.93
CA THR A 186 2.85 -3.67 9.28
C THR A 186 2.66 -3.73 7.76
N THR A 187 1.58 -3.16 7.24
CA THR A 187 1.38 -2.99 5.80
C THR A 187 2.20 -1.82 5.24
N LEU A 188 2.46 -1.84 3.94
CA LEU A 188 3.34 -0.88 3.27
C LEU A 188 2.65 -0.30 2.06
N ASP A 189 2.65 1.02 1.95
CA ASP A 189 2.24 1.68 0.71
C ASP A 189 3.23 1.38 -0.42
N ARG A 190 2.72 1.23 -1.65
CA ARG A 190 3.51 0.99 -2.87
C ARG A 190 3.06 1.95 -3.97
N ASP A 191 4.03 2.54 -4.66
CA ASP A 191 3.72 3.40 -5.81
C ASP A 191 3.84 2.61 -7.11
N TYR A 192 2.74 2.45 -7.83
CA TYR A 192 2.68 1.73 -9.11
C TYR A 192 2.82 2.64 -10.35
N GLY A 193 3.18 3.92 -10.17
CA GLY A 193 3.31 4.87 -11.27
C GLY A 193 1.97 5.15 -11.94
N TRP A 194 1.90 5.06 -13.27
CA TRP A 194 0.66 5.30 -14.01
C TRP A 194 -0.44 4.27 -13.73
N ILE A 195 -0.08 3.10 -13.20
CA ILE A 195 -1.03 2.02 -12.94
C ILE A 195 -1.77 2.23 -11.59
N ASN A 196 -1.40 3.20 -10.76
CA ASN A 196 -2.09 3.47 -9.49
C ASN A 196 -3.59 3.69 -9.68
N ASN A 197 -3.99 4.55 -10.63
CA ASN A 197 -5.39 4.88 -10.87
C ASN A 197 -6.20 3.70 -11.45
N ILE A 198 -5.54 2.86 -12.24
CA ILE A 198 -6.13 1.63 -12.78
C ILE A 198 -6.38 0.67 -11.62
N HIS A 199 -5.41 0.55 -10.70
CA HIS A 199 -5.54 -0.21 -9.46
C HIS A 199 -6.33 0.49 -8.35
N HIS A 200 -7.26 1.39 -8.69
CA HIS A 200 -8.09 2.08 -7.71
C HIS A 200 -7.29 2.72 -6.54
N ASP A 201 -6.06 3.16 -6.78
CA ASP A 201 -5.16 3.75 -5.78
C ASP A 201 -4.84 2.84 -4.57
N ILE A 202 -4.93 1.50 -4.74
CA ILE A 202 -4.61 0.50 -3.70
C ILE A 202 -3.20 0.64 -3.11
N GLY A 203 -2.29 1.30 -3.83
CA GLY A 203 -0.97 1.68 -3.35
C GLY A 203 -0.96 2.44 -2.02
N THR A 204 -2.10 3.00 -1.60
CA THR A 204 -2.34 3.61 -0.28
C THR A 204 -2.85 2.60 0.75
N HIS A 205 -2.18 1.45 0.82
CA HIS A 205 -2.65 0.24 1.49
C HIS A 205 -2.74 0.36 3.00
N VAL A 206 -1.90 1.19 3.65
CA VAL A 206 -1.94 1.39 5.11
C VAL A 206 -3.29 1.97 5.54
N ILE A 207 -3.76 3.01 4.88
CA ILE A 207 -5.07 3.61 5.18
C ILE A 207 -6.22 2.72 4.72
N HIS A 208 -6.04 2.02 3.60
CA HIS A 208 -6.99 0.99 3.18
C HIS A 208 -7.21 -0.06 4.27
N HIS A 209 -6.16 -0.52 4.96
CA HIS A 209 -6.25 -1.47 6.08
C HIS A 209 -6.78 -0.87 7.37
N LEU A 210 -6.36 0.35 7.71
CA LEU A 210 -6.86 1.06 8.90
C LEU A 210 -8.35 1.40 8.78
N PHE A 211 -8.80 1.74 7.58
CA PHE A 211 -10.14 2.26 7.31
C PHE A 211 -10.70 1.77 5.97
N PRO A 212 -10.99 0.47 5.81
CA PRO A 212 -11.51 -0.11 4.55
C PRO A 212 -12.90 0.41 4.14
N GLN A 213 -13.52 1.23 4.99
CA GLN A 213 -14.80 1.91 4.72
C GLN A 213 -14.65 3.16 3.85
N ILE A 214 -13.44 3.72 3.75
CA ILE A 214 -13.12 4.85 2.87
C ILE A 214 -13.11 4.32 1.43
N PRO A 215 -13.93 4.87 0.52
CA PRO A 215 -13.90 4.47 -0.88
C PRO A 215 -12.54 4.77 -1.49
N HIS A 216 -12.11 3.88 -2.39
CA HIS A 216 -10.78 3.87 -2.97
C HIS A 216 -10.36 5.24 -3.59
N TYR A 217 -11.30 5.93 -4.22
CA TYR A 217 -11.10 7.23 -4.87
C TYR A 217 -10.87 8.41 -3.91
N ASN A 218 -10.95 8.18 -2.59
CA ASN A 218 -10.62 9.14 -1.54
C ASN A 218 -9.39 8.71 -0.72
N LEU A 219 -8.83 7.52 -0.95
CA LEU A 219 -7.73 6.99 -0.13
C LEU A 219 -6.47 7.86 -0.21
N VAL A 220 -6.12 8.38 -1.39
CA VAL A 220 -4.95 9.26 -1.57
C VAL A 220 -5.04 10.51 -0.69
N GLU A 221 -6.23 11.11 -0.57
CA GLU A 221 -6.44 12.27 0.29
C GLU A 221 -6.39 11.87 1.78
N ALA A 222 -7.05 10.76 2.14
CA ALA A 222 -7.04 10.25 3.50
C ALA A 222 -5.63 9.91 3.99
N THR A 223 -4.78 9.30 3.15
CA THR A 223 -3.36 9.04 3.43
C THR A 223 -2.57 10.32 3.66
N LYS A 224 -2.74 11.33 2.81
CA LYS A 224 -2.07 12.62 3.01
C LYS A 224 -2.47 13.28 4.33
N ALA A 225 -3.73 13.16 4.74
CA ALA A 225 -4.24 13.74 5.98
C ALA A 225 -3.80 12.97 7.23
N ALA A 226 -3.72 11.64 7.16
CA ALA A 226 -3.30 10.78 8.26
C ALA A 226 -1.77 10.77 8.49
N ARG A 227 -0.99 11.00 7.44
CA ARG A 227 0.48 10.95 7.44
C ARG A 227 1.15 11.72 8.60
N PRO A 228 0.75 12.96 8.95
CA PRO A 228 1.36 13.68 10.08
C PRO A 228 1.10 13.03 11.44
N VAL A 229 -0.01 12.30 11.60
CA VAL A 229 -0.34 11.59 12.85
C VAL A 229 0.47 10.29 12.95
N LEU A 230 0.64 9.58 11.83
CA LEU A 230 1.41 8.35 11.79
C LEU A 230 2.92 8.58 12.03
N GLY A 231 3.46 9.73 11.61
CA GLY A 231 4.84 10.11 11.87
C GLY A 231 5.84 9.03 11.43
N LYS A 232 6.73 8.61 12.34
CA LYS A 232 7.76 7.58 12.08
C LYS A 232 7.21 6.18 11.78
N TYR A 233 5.95 5.92 12.11
CA TYR A 233 5.29 4.64 11.84
C TYR A 233 4.85 4.53 10.37
N TYR A 234 4.70 5.65 9.66
CA TYR A 234 4.42 5.64 8.23
C TYR A 234 5.72 5.52 7.42
N ARG A 235 5.74 4.56 6.49
CA ARG A 235 6.88 4.32 5.61
C ARG A 235 6.56 4.86 4.23
N GLU A 236 7.28 5.91 3.83
CA GLU A 236 7.10 6.52 2.51
C GLU A 236 7.37 5.51 1.39
N PRO A 237 6.44 5.34 0.43
CA PRO A 237 6.68 4.51 -0.74
C PRO A 237 7.76 5.15 -1.62
N HIS A 238 8.69 4.32 -2.10
CA HIS A 238 9.61 4.75 -3.15
C HIS A 238 8.81 5.11 -4.41
N LYS A 239 9.06 6.29 -4.96
CA LYS A 239 8.32 6.77 -6.13
C LYS A 239 8.69 5.97 -7.37
N SER A 240 7.67 5.49 -8.08
CA SER A 240 7.85 4.86 -9.36
C SER A 240 8.05 5.90 -10.46
N ALA A 241 8.79 5.51 -11.49
CA ALA A 241 8.72 6.14 -12.81
C ALA A 241 7.32 5.85 -13.42
N PRO A 242 7.05 6.16 -14.71
CA PRO A 242 5.78 5.78 -15.35
C PRO A 242 5.36 4.32 -15.10
N PHE A 243 6.34 3.42 -15.04
CA PHE A 243 6.16 2.01 -14.72
C PHE A 243 6.94 1.61 -13.45
N PRO A 244 6.43 0.65 -12.66
CA PRO A 244 6.97 0.35 -11.34
C PRO A 244 8.09 -0.72 -11.36
N PHE A 245 9.08 -0.58 -12.24
CA PHE A 245 10.13 -1.59 -12.41
C PHE A 245 10.93 -1.88 -11.13
N HIS A 246 11.04 -0.90 -10.23
CA HIS A 246 11.73 -1.05 -8.95
C HIS A 246 11.09 -2.14 -8.06
N LEU A 247 9.78 -2.39 -8.21
CA LEU A 247 9.05 -3.39 -7.42
C LEU A 247 9.48 -4.83 -7.75
N PHE A 248 9.98 -5.10 -8.96
CA PHE A 248 10.53 -6.42 -9.29
C PHE A 248 11.81 -6.72 -8.52
N GLY A 249 12.69 -5.71 -8.36
CA GLY A 249 13.87 -5.84 -7.51
C GLY A 249 13.50 -6.03 -6.03
N VAL A 250 12.42 -5.38 -5.58
CA VAL A 250 11.87 -5.55 -4.23
C VAL A 250 11.38 -6.98 -4.02
N LEU A 251 10.61 -7.51 -4.97
CA LEU A 251 10.11 -8.89 -4.93
C LEU A 251 11.27 -9.89 -4.94
N ALA A 252 12.18 -9.77 -5.91
CA ALA A 252 13.30 -10.71 -6.07
C ALA A 252 14.19 -10.78 -4.82
N ARG A 253 14.41 -9.65 -4.14
CA ARG A 253 15.15 -9.63 -2.88
C ARG A 253 14.39 -10.32 -1.77
N SER A 254 13.10 -10.03 -1.62
CA SER A 254 12.25 -10.63 -0.59
C SER A 254 12.17 -12.15 -0.75
N LEU A 255 11.91 -12.66 -1.96
CA LEU A 255 11.90 -14.09 -2.25
C LEU A 255 13.24 -14.81 -1.97
N ARG A 256 14.37 -14.07 -1.93
CA ARG A 256 15.70 -14.61 -1.66
C ARG A 256 16.06 -14.65 -0.16
N ILE A 257 15.43 -13.82 0.67
CA ILE A 257 15.85 -13.64 2.08
C ILE A 257 14.71 -13.84 3.09
N ASP A 258 13.45 -13.78 2.66
CA ASP A 258 12.30 -13.90 3.53
C ASP A 258 11.66 -15.29 3.35
N HIS A 259 12.34 -16.33 3.85
CA HIS A 259 11.93 -17.72 3.64
C HIS A 259 10.88 -18.20 4.64
N PHE A 260 11.07 -17.89 5.92
CA PHE A 260 10.19 -18.37 6.98
C PHE A 260 10.08 -17.37 8.14
N VAL A 261 9.16 -17.64 9.05
CA VAL A 261 8.99 -16.92 10.31
C VAL A 261 9.07 -17.95 11.44
N SER A 262 9.78 -17.65 12.53
CA SER A 262 10.01 -18.60 13.62
C SER A 262 8.72 -18.98 14.37
N ASP A 263 8.58 -20.24 14.76
CA ASP A 263 7.50 -20.73 15.63
C ASP A 263 7.58 -20.22 17.08
N VAL A 264 8.68 -19.55 17.45
CA VAL A 264 8.93 -19.07 18.81
C VAL A 264 8.92 -17.54 18.85
N GLY A 265 8.30 -16.99 19.91
CA GLY A 265 8.22 -15.54 20.18
C GLY A 265 6.91 -14.90 19.75
N ASP A 266 6.60 -13.74 20.33
CA ASP A 266 5.33 -13.04 20.10
C ASP A 266 5.43 -11.85 19.12
N VAL A 267 6.64 -11.33 18.91
CA VAL A 267 6.97 -10.33 17.89
C VAL A 267 8.11 -10.89 17.04
N ILE A 268 7.80 -11.26 15.81
CA ILE A 268 8.70 -12.06 14.96
C ILE A 268 8.85 -11.44 13.57
N TYR A 269 9.90 -11.80 12.85
CA TYR A 269 10.20 -11.27 11.53
C TYR A 269 10.50 -12.42 10.58
N TYR A 270 10.38 -12.15 9.27
CA TYR A 270 10.92 -13.04 8.26
C TYR A 270 12.42 -13.27 8.46
N GLN A 271 12.84 -14.51 8.25
CA GLN A 271 14.21 -15.00 8.42
C GLN A 271 14.64 -15.74 7.15
N THR A 272 15.95 -15.80 6.95
CA THR A 272 16.60 -16.62 5.93
C THR A 272 17.16 -17.85 6.61
N ASP A 273 17.14 -19.00 5.94
CA ASP A 273 17.83 -20.20 6.42
C ASP A 273 19.32 -19.91 6.65
N ASP A 274 19.91 -20.51 7.69
CA ASP A 274 21.35 -20.38 7.94
C ASP A 274 22.11 -20.92 6.72
N PRO A 275 23.03 -20.13 6.11
CA PRO A 275 23.86 -20.59 4.99
C PRO A 275 24.63 -21.88 5.30
N GLN A 276 24.83 -22.24 6.58
CA GLN A 276 25.52 -23.46 6.99
C GLN A 276 24.69 -24.75 6.81
N LEU A 277 23.37 -24.65 6.65
CA LEU A 277 22.49 -25.81 6.44
C LEU A 277 22.47 -26.29 4.97
N HIS A 278 23.00 -25.49 4.04
CA HIS A 278 23.26 -25.90 2.66
C HIS A 278 24.77 -26.09 2.46
N GLY A 279 25.20 -27.36 2.40
CA GLY A 279 26.61 -27.75 2.41
C GLY A 279 27.50 -27.02 1.39
N GLY A 280 28.62 -26.50 1.91
CA GLY A 280 29.95 -26.66 1.33
C GLY A 280 30.23 -26.08 -0.06
N GLN A 281 30.57 -24.79 -0.13
CA GLN A 281 31.82 -24.32 -0.75
C GLN A 281 32.01 -22.83 -0.42
N GLN A 282 32.57 -22.53 0.76
CA GLN A 282 33.25 -21.25 0.94
C GLN A 282 34.56 -21.31 0.17
N ASP A 283 34.64 -20.47 -0.85
CA ASP A 283 35.84 -20.22 -1.63
C ASP A 283 37.02 -19.90 -0.69
N LYS A 284 38.13 -20.63 -0.88
CA LYS A 284 39.31 -20.63 0.01
C LYS A 284 40.22 -19.40 -0.21
N SER A 285 39.68 -18.27 -0.64
CA SER A 285 40.48 -17.09 -0.97
C SER A 285 40.61 -16.08 0.18
N GLU A 286 39.74 -16.11 1.20
CA GLU A 286 39.74 -15.08 2.26
C GLU A 286 40.28 -15.53 3.63
N ARG A 287 40.56 -16.84 3.83
CA ARG A 287 41.10 -17.34 5.11
C ARG A 287 42.56 -17.00 5.39
N SER A 288 43.28 -16.36 4.46
CA SER A 288 44.69 -16.03 4.69
C SER A 288 44.93 -14.68 5.37
N ILE A 289 43.90 -13.82 5.52
CA ILE A 289 44.09 -12.45 6.02
C ILE A 289 43.71 -12.31 7.52
N GLY A 290 42.93 -13.24 8.07
CA GLY A 290 42.46 -13.18 9.47
C GLY A 290 43.41 -13.78 10.54
N CYS A 291 44.55 -14.38 10.16
CA CYS A 291 45.42 -15.11 11.09
C CYS A 291 46.55 -14.24 11.71
N LEU A 292 46.54 -12.91 11.52
CA LEU A 292 47.62 -12.03 11.97
C LEU A 292 47.26 -11.02 13.06
N LEU A 293 46.04 -11.03 13.59
CA LEU A 293 45.68 -10.15 14.72
C LEU A 293 45.04 -10.99 15.83
N GLY A 294 45.89 -11.34 16.80
CA GLY A 294 45.54 -12.16 17.95
C GLY A 294 44.47 -11.52 18.82
N GLN A 295 43.64 -12.37 19.42
CA GLN A 295 42.70 -11.96 20.44
C GLN A 295 42.80 -12.91 21.63
N GLN A 296 43.08 -12.29 22.76
CA GLN A 296 43.33 -12.86 24.08
C GLN A 296 42.10 -13.59 24.62
N ASP A 297 42.38 -14.69 25.32
CA ASP A 297 41.47 -15.42 26.18
C ASP A 297 40.82 -14.53 27.26
N THR A 298 39.48 -14.59 27.37
CA THR A 298 38.80 -14.46 28.66
C THR A 298 37.63 -15.43 28.70
N GLY A 299 37.84 -16.56 29.37
CA GLY A 299 36.81 -17.56 29.63
C GLY A 299 35.91 -17.21 30.82
N TYR A 300 34.70 -17.77 30.81
CA TYR A 300 33.92 -18.04 32.03
C TYR A 300 33.17 -19.38 31.88
N PRO A 301 33.00 -20.17 32.97
CA PRO A 301 32.69 -21.59 32.89
C PRO A 301 31.20 -21.91 33.01
N LEU A 302 30.78 -22.96 32.30
CA LEU A 302 29.47 -23.62 32.43
C LEU A 302 29.37 -24.38 33.76
N LYS A 303 28.33 -24.10 34.55
CA LYS A 303 27.93 -24.92 35.70
C LYS A 303 27.12 -26.14 35.22
N LYS A 304 27.45 -27.28 35.82
CA LYS A 304 26.84 -28.60 35.64
C LYS A 304 25.35 -28.64 35.99
#